data_AF-A0A949AQC0-F1
#
_entry.id   AF-A0A949AQC0-F1
#
_cell.length_a   1.000
_cell.length_b   1.000
_cell.length_c   1.000
_cell.angle_alpha   90.00
_cell.angle_beta   90.00
_cell.angle_gamma   90.00
#
_symmetry.space_group_name_H-M   'P 1'
#
loop_
_entity.id
_entity.type
_entity.pdbx_description
1 polymer ?
#
loop_
_entity_poly.entity_id
_entity_poly.type
_entity_poly.pdbx_seq_one_letter_code
_entity_poly.pdbx_strand_id
1 'polypeptide(L)' 'SQVALPGLVTTLAALSPEERNGLPGLEDGRGEIILAGAVIVQELQQALACPVFVSDAGLLEGILLSGATGC' A
#
# COMPACT_ATOMS: atom_id res chain seq x y z
N SER A 1 -3.00 -7.58 12.71
CA SER A 1 -1.57 -7.88 12.80
C SER A 1 -0.79 -6.72 12.20
N GLN A 2 0.09 -6.07 12.96
CA GLN A 2 1.01 -5.07 12.39
C GLN A 2 2.10 -5.82 11.63
N VAL A 3 2.04 -5.78 10.29
CA VAL A 3 3.15 -6.26 9.46
C VAL A 3 4.30 -5.27 9.64
N ALA A 4 5.46 -5.75 10.08
CA ALA A 4 6.65 -4.91 10.18
C ALA A 4 7.11 -4.54 8.76
N LEU A 5 6.89 -3.30 8.34
CA LEU A 5 7.25 -2.77 7.03
C LEU A 5 8.72 -3.02 6.63
N PRO A 6 9.72 -2.93 7.53
CA PRO A 6 11.10 -3.26 7.18
C PRO A 6 11.30 -4.68 6.64
N GLY A 7 10.61 -5.66 7.23
CA GLY A 7 10.66 -7.04 6.74
C GLY A 7 10.02 -7.17 5.35
N LEU A 8 8.93 -6.44 5.12
CA LEU A 8 8.21 -6.46 3.84
C LEU A 8 9.06 -5.90 2.68
N VAL A 9 9.76 -4.78 2.90
CA VAL A 9 10.64 -4.18 1.88
C VAL A 9 11.74 -5.16 1.48
N THR A 10 12.40 -5.81 2.46
CA THR A 10 13.43 -6.82 2.18
C THR A 10 12.86 -8.01 1.40
N THR A 11 11.68 -8.51 1.79
CA THR A 11 11.02 -9.62 1.07
C THR A 11 10.70 -9.23 -0.37
N LEU A 12 10.10 -8.06 -0.60
CA LEU A 12 9.73 -7.62 -1.94
C LEU A 12 10.97 -7.36 -2.81
N ALA A 13 12.04 -6.80 -2.24
CA ALA A 13 13.29 -6.54 -2.95
C ALA A 13 14.00 -7.81 -3.44
N ALA A 14 13.82 -8.93 -2.73
CA ALA A 14 14.39 -10.23 -3.11
C ALA A 14 13.66 -10.91 -4.28
N LEU A 15 12.44 -10.45 -4.62
CA LEU A 15 11.63 -11.00 -5.70
C LEU A 15 11.77 -10.17 -6.98
N SER A 16 11.82 -10.83 -8.12
CA SER A 16 11.62 -10.22 -9.44
C SER A 16 10.20 -9.67 -9.59
N PRO A 17 9.94 -8.75 -10.54
CA PRO A 17 8.61 -8.22 -10.72
C PRO A 17 7.57 -9.29 -11.09
N GLU A 18 7.94 -10.29 -11.90
CA GLU A 18 7.09 -11.45 -12.22
C GLU A 18 6.73 -12.25 -10.96
N GLU A 19 7.70 -12.57 -10.11
CA GLU A 19 7.44 -13.27 -8.84
C GLU A 19 6.54 -12.47 -7.90
N ARG A 20 6.66 -11.12 -7.90
CA ARG A 20 5.77 -10.26 -7.12
C ARG A 20 4.35 -10.29 -7.65
N ASN A 21 4.14 -10.27 -8.97
CA ASN A 21 2.80 -10.39 -9.55
C ASN A 21 2.12 -11.71 -9.17
N GLY A 22 2.90 -12.77 -8.89
CA GLY A 22 2.38 -14.03 -8.38
C GLY A 22 1.99 -14.04 -6.90
N LEU A 23 2.16 -12.94 -6.16
CA LEU A 23 1.82 -12.88 -4.74
C LEU A 23 0.30 -12.90 -4.52
N PRO A 24 -0.19 -13.68 -3.52
CA PRO A 24 -1.62 -13.77 -3.26
C PRO A 24 -2.19 -12.41 -2.83
N GLY A 25 -3.31 -12.03 -3.45
CA GLY A 25 -4.00 -10.76 -3.18
C GLY A 25 -3.40 -9.55 -3.90
N LEU A 26 -2.36 -9.75 -4.72
CA LEU A 26 -1.83 -8.73 -5.59
C LEU A 26 -2.44 -8.88 -6.99
N GLU A 27 -3.06 -7.82 -7.51
CA GLU A 27 -3.58 -7.81 -8.88
C GLU A 27 -2.44 -7.76 -9.91
N ASP A 28 -2.69 -8.33 -11.08
CA ASP A 28 -1.75 -8.33 -12.21
C ASP A 28 -1.21 -6.92 -12.51
N GLY A 29 0.10 -6.83 -12.72
CA GLY A 29 0.82 -5.59 -13.01
C GLY A 29 1.22 -4.79 -11.76
N ARG A 30 0.68 -5.09 -10.57
CA ARG A 30 1.07 -4.37 -9.35
C ARG A 30 2.45 -4.79 -8.83
N GLY A 31 2.97 -5.96 -9.24
CA GLY A 31 4.32 -6.42 -8.89
C GLY A 31 5.43 -5.44 -9.31
N GLU A 32 5.20 -4.69 -10.39
CA GLU A 32 6.14 -3.69 -10.91
C GLU A 32 6.32 -2.50 -9.95
N ILE A 33 5.26 -2.13 -9.22
CA ILE A 33 5.21 -0.91 -8.41
C ILE A 33 5.16 -1.17 -6.90
N ILE A 34 4.84 -2.40 -6.48
CA ILE A 34 4.58 -2.70 -5.06
C ILE A 34 5.80 -2.45 -4.16
N LEU A 35 7.01 -2.77 -4.64
CA LEU A 35 8.25 -2.49 -3.89
C LEU A 35 8.45 -0.97 -3.71
N ALA A 36 8.27 -0.19 -4.77
CA ALA A 36 8.42 1.27 -4.70
C ALA A 36 7.42 1.87 -3.71
N GLY A 37 6.16 1.41 -3.75
CA GLY A 37 5.14 1.81 -2.78
C GLY A 37 5.51 1.46 -1.34
N ALA A 38 6.02 0.25 -1.09
CA ALA A 38 6.44 -0.18 0.24
C ALA A 38 7.58 0.67 0.81
N VAL A 39 8.57 1.03 -0.03
CA VAL A 39 9.66 1.94 0.36
C VAL A 39 9.12 3.33 0.73
N ILE A 40 8.23 3.90 -0.08
CA ILE A 40 7.62 5.22 0.23
C ILE A 40 6.92 5.20 1.58
N VAL A 41 6.13 4.16 1.87
CA VAL A 41 5.40 4.05 3.15
C VAL A 41 6.37 3.85 4.32
N GLN A 42 7.45 3.08 4.14
CA GLN A 42 8.50 2.93 5.16
C GLN A 42 9.14 4.28 5.50
N GLU A 43 9.54 5.07 4.50
CA GLU A 43 10.15 6.38 4.71
C GLU A 43 9.18 7.35 5.39
N LEU A 44 7.91 7.36 5.00
CA LEU A 44 6.87 8.18 5.65
C LEU A 44 6.68 7.79 7.11
N GLN A 45 6.64 6.49 7.42
CA GLN A 45 6.50 6.03 8.80
C GLN A 45 7.70 6.45 9.66
N GLN A 46 8.92 6.38 9.12
CA GLN A 46 10.14 6.83 9.80
C GLN A 46 10.14 8.35 10.00
N ALA A 47 9.76 9.12 8.99
CA ALA A 47 9.77 10.58 9.03
C ALA A 47 8.70 11.17 9.97
N LEU A 48 7.51 10.56 10.02
CA LEU A 48 6.37 11.08 10.79
C LEU A 48 6.25 10.49 12.19
N ALA A 49 6.97 9.40 12.49
CA ALA A 49 6.96 8.70 13.77
C ALA A 49 5.54 8.38 14.30
N CYS A 50 4.62 8.05 13.40
CA CYS A 50 3.21 7.79 13.70
C CYS A 50 2.75 6.39 13.23
N PRO A 51 1.74 5.80 13.89
CA PRO A 51 1.15 4.56 13.43
C PRO A 51 0.42 4.75 12.11
N VAL A 52 0.59 3.80 11.20
CA VAL A 52 -0.09 3.76 9.90
C VAL A 52 -1.30 2.83 10.01
N PHE A 53 -2.48 3.32 9.62
CA PHE A 53 -3.70 2.55 9.50
C PHE A 53 -4.13 2.48 8.04
N VAL A 54 -4.61 1.31 7.62
CA VAL A 54 -5.15 1.10 6.27
C VAL A 54 -6.66 1.32 6.32
N SER A 55 -7.17 2.09 5.36
CA SER A 55 -8.59 2.32 5.13
C SER A 55 -9.00 1.64 3.84
N ASP A 56 -10.13 0.94 3.84
CA ASP A 56 -10.73 0.36 2.63
C ASP A 56 -11.38 1.44 1.74
N ALA A 57 -11.72 2.60 2.32
CA ALA A 57 -12.25 3.74 1.59
C ALA A 57 -11.12 4.56 0.94
N GLY A 58 -11.31 4.92 -0.32
CA GLY A 58 -10.45 5.78 -1.11
C GLY A 58 -11.21 6.96 -1.72
N LEU A 59 -10.73 7.42 -2.88
CA LEU A 59 -11.24 8.63 -3.52
C LEU A 59 -12.70 8.50 -3.97
N LEU A 60 -13.10 7.33 -4.48
CA LEU A 60 -14.46 7.11 -5.00
C LEU A 60 -15.51 7.19 -3.89
N GLU A 61 -15.22 6.62 -2.73
CA GLU A 61 -16.07 6.72 -1.54
C GLU A 61 -16.21 8.18 -1.08
N GLY A 62 -15.13 8.95 -1.14
CA GLY A 62 -15.15 10.38 -0.85
C GLY A 62 -16.05 11.18 -1.80
N ILE A 63 -15.98 10.90 -3.11
CA ILE A 63 -16.85 11.52 -4.12
C ILE A 63 -18.31 11.14 -3.89
N LEU A 64 -18.58 9.86 -3.61
CA LEU A 64 -19.93 9.37 -3.34
C LEU A 64 -20.53 10.05 -2.11
N LEU A 65 -19.77 10.17 -1.02
CA LEU A 65 -20.22 10.86 0.19
C LEU A 65 -20.48 12.34 -0.08
N SER A 66 -19.56 13.03 -0.77
CA SER A 66 -19.72 14.44 -1.11
C SER A 66 -20.96 14.72 -1.96
N GLY A 67 -21.30 13.83 -2.89
CA GLY A 67 -22.52 13.92 -3.69
C GLY A 67 -23.79 13.59 -2.90
N ALA A 68 -23.70 12.68 -1.92
CA ALA A 68 -24.83 12.29 -1.07
C ALA A 68 -25.14 13.31 0.02
N THR A 69 -24.14 14.06 0.50
CA THR A 69 -24.29 15.10 1.53
C THR A 69 -24.63 16.48 0.97
N GLY A 70 -25.11 16.56 -0.28
CA GLY A 70 -25.44 17.83 -0.95
C GLY A 70 -26.38 18.73 -0.14
N CYS A 71 -25.77 19.71 0.54
CA CYS A 71 -26.34 21.03 0.84
C CYS A 71 -25.76 22.02 -0.17
#